data_AF-A0A367PZG7-F1
#
_entry.id   AF-A0A367PZG7-F1
#
_cell.length_a   1.000
_cell.length_b   1.000
_cell.length_c   1.000
_cell.angle_alpha   90.00
_cell.angle_beta   90.00
_cell.angle_gamma   90.00
#
_symmetry.space_group_name_H-M   'P 1'
#
loop_
_entity.id
_entity.type
_entity.pdbx_description
1 polymer ?
#
loop_
_entity_poly.entity_id
_entity_poly.type
_entity_poly.pdbx_seq_one_letter_code
_entity_poly.pdbx_strand_id
1 'polypeptide(L)' 'MPNPKETPENLKPIKSDMEEQLTTTLSFRVNEFMKQEVKAKDDPPEFCLRAIQKALDEDREK' A
#
# COMPACT_ATOMS: atom_id res chain seq x y z
N MET A 1 -15.23 -21.49 -38.55
CA MET A 1 -13.77 -21.38 -38.75
C MET A 1 -13.12 -21.31 -37.37
N PRO A 2 -12.12 -22.13 -37.04
CA PRO A 2 -11.44 -22.04 -35.75
C PRO A 2 -10.47 -20.86 -35.74
N ASN A 3 -10.61 -19.95 -34.77
CA ASN A 3 -9.75 -18.77 -34.59
C ASN A 3 -8.36 -19.18 -34.04
N PRO A 4 -7.25 -18.89 -34.74
CA PRO A 4 -5.91 -19.34 -34.36
C PRO A 4 -5.10 -18.23 -33.68
N LYS A 5 -5.50 -17.78 -32.49
CA LYS A 5 -4.68 -16.77 -31.76
C LYS A 5 -4.98 -16.63 -30.27
N GLU A 6 -4.94 -17.73 -29.54
CA GLU A 6 -4.83 -17.67 -28.07
C GLU A 6 -3.67 -18.57 -27.65
N THR A 7 -2.44 -18.08 -27.81
CA THR A 7 -1.27 -18.71 -27.20
C THR A 7 -1.20 -18.28 -25.73
N PRO A 8 -1.11 -19.22 -24.78
CA PRO A 8 -1.09 -18.94 -23.34
C PRO A 8 0.20 -18.25 -22.86
N GLU A 9 1.16 -18.01 -23.76
CA GLU A 9 2.48 -17.44 -23.44
C GLU A 9 2.47 -15.93 -23.14
N ASN A 10 1.40 -15.21 -23.46
CA ASN A 10 1.30 -13.78 -23.15
C ASN A 10 0.81 -13.49 -21.72
N LEU A 11 0.52 -14.53 -20.94
CA LEU A 11 0.24 -14.45 -19.51
C LEU A 11 1.55 -14.53 -18.72
N LYS A 12 2.53 -13.69 -19.04
CA LYS A 12 3.61 -13.43 -18.08
C LYS A 12 3.00 -12.52 -17.02
N PRO A 13 2.84 -12.96 -15.75
CA PRO A 13 2.51 -12.03 -14.70
C PRO A 13 3.68 -11.05 -14.66
N ILE A 14 3.39 -9.79 -15.01
CA ILE A 14 4.30 -8.68 -14.79
C ILE A 14 4.43 -8.64 -13.27
N LYS A 15 5.43 -9.33 -12.73
CA LYS A 15 5.84 -9.20 -11.34
C LYS A 15 6.43 -7.80 -11.24
N SER A 16 5.56 -6.80 -11.05
CA SER A 16 5.97 -5.52 -10.49
C SER A 16 6.48 -5.83 -9.08
N ASP A 17 7.79 -6.03 -8.99
CA ASP A 17 8.56 -6.29 -7.78
C ASP A 17 8.65 -5.04 -6.87
N MET A 18 7.99 -3.93 -7.23
CA MET A 18 8.17 -2.62 -6.60
C MET A 18 6.88 -1.92 -6.17
N GLU A 19 5.80 -2.67 -6.04
CA GLU A 19 4.64 -2.24 -5.29
C GLU A 19 4.32 -3.41 -4.38
N GLU A 20 4.86 -3.42 -3.16
CA GLU A 20 4.28 -4.24 -2.09
C GLU A 20 2.81 -3.80 -2.04
N GLN A 21 1.96 -4.53 -2.77
CA GLN A 21 0.56 -4.20 -2.94
C GLN A 21 0.05 -4.02 -1.52
N LEU A 22 -0.48 -2.82 -1.22
CA LEU A 22 -1.11 -2.47 0.05
C LEU A 22 -2.35 -3.38 0.21
N THR A 23 -2.10 -4.66 0.43
CA THR A 23 -3.03 -5.79 0.41
C THR A 23 -3.71 -5.95 1.74
N THR A 24 -3.16 -5.32 2.77
CA THR A 24 -3.55 -5.52 4.16
C THR A 24 -3.90 -4.18 4.78
N THR A 25 -5.04 -4.13 5.46
CA THR A 25 -5.50 -2.95 6.21
C THR A 25 -5.13 -3.10 7.68
N LEU A 26 -4.43 -2.11 8.23
CA LEU A 26 -4.19 -1.99 9.67
C LEU A 26 -5.26 -1.08 10.28
N SER A 27 -6.00 -1.57 11.28
CA SER A 27 -6.99 -0.77 12.01
C SER A 27 -6.62 -0.72 13.48
N PHE A 28 -6.45 0.49 14.02
CA PHE A 28 -6.16 0.72 15.43
C PHE A 28 -6.95 1.92 15.96
N ARG A 29 -7.07 1.99 17.29
CA ARG A 29 -7.82 3.06 17.96
C ARG A 29 -6.92 4.29 18.10
N VAL A 30 -7.42 5.44 17.66
CA VAL A 30 -6.74 6.74 17.78
C VAL A 30 -7.63 7.73 18.52
N ASN A 31 -7.01 8.76 19.09
CA ASN A 31 -7.76 9.88 19.68
C ASN A 31 -8.44 10.72 18.59
N GLU A 32 -9.52 11.41 18.97
CA GLU A 32 -10.33 12.21 18.03
C GLU A 32 -9.53 13.32 17.37
N PHE A 33 -8.67 14.00 18.13
CA PHE A 33 -7.77 15.04 17.64
C PHE A 33 -6.86 14.52 16.51
N MET A 34 -6.22 13.36 16.72
CA MET A 34 -5.34 12.75 15.70
C MET A 34 -6.11 12.40 14.42
N LYS A 35 -7.34 11.89 14.56
CA LYS A 35 -8.21 11.60 13.41
C LYS A 35 -8.55 12.86 12.63
N GLN A 36 -8.83 13.98 13.30
CA GLN A 36 -9.08 15.26 12.66
C GLN A 36 -7.85 15.78 11.92
N GLU A 37 -6.68 15.75 12.57
CA GLU A 37 -5.43 16.20 11.95
C GLU A 37 -5.04 15.39 10.72
N VAL A 38 -5.19 14.06 10.78
CA VAL A 38 -4.91 13.16 9.65
C VAL A 38 -5.89 13.40 8.50
N LYS A 39 -7.17 13.62 8.80
CA LYS A 39 -8.19 13.95 7.78
C LYS A 39 -8.01 15.33 7.16
N ALA A 40 -7.39 16.26 7.88
CA ALA A 40 -7.11 17.60 7.38
C ALA A 40 -5.91 17.65 6.43
N LYS A 41 -5.15 16.55 6.28
CA LYS A 41 -4.08 16.44 5.27
C LYS A 41 -4.67 16.17 3.88
N ASP A 42 -3.97 16.63 2.85
CA ASP A 42 -4.31 16.34 1.44
C ASP A 42 -4.36 14.82 1.16
N ASP A 43 -3.41 14.05 1.70
CA ASP A 43 -3.34 12.60 1.56
C ASP A 43 -3.26 11.89 2.92
N PRO A 44 -4.41 11.65 3.57
CA PRO A 44 -4.50 10.90 4.82
C PRO A 44 -3.86 9.50 4.79
N PRO A 45 -4.09 8.64 3.78
CA PRO A 45 -3.53 7.29 3.78
C PRO A 45 -2.00 7.31 3.64
N GLU A 46 -1.47 8.16 2.77
CA GLU A 46 -0.02 8.26 2.56
C GLU A 46 0.71 8.91 3.75
N PHE A 47 0.05 9.85 4.44
CA PHE A 47 0.56 10.38 5.71
C PHE A 47 0.70 9.26 6.76
N CYS A 48 -0.34 8.44 6.94
CA CYS A 48 -0.30 7.31 7.87
C CYS A 48 0.80 6.32 7.52
N LEU A 49 0.94 5.97 6.24
CA LEU A 49 2.00 5.06 5.77
C LEU A 49 3.39 5.59 6.08
N ARG A 50 3.68 6.85 5.72
CA ARG A 50 4.98 7.48 5.99
C ARG A 50 5.29 7.56 7.48
N ALA A 51 4.30 7.91 8.30
CA ALA A 51 4.46 7.99 9.75
C ALA A 51 4.78 6.61 10.36
N ILE A 52 4.06 5.57 9.95
CA ILE A 52 4.30 4.20 10.40
C ILE A 52 5.67 3.70 9.94
N GLN A 53 6.01 3.93 8.66
CA GLN A 53 7.30 3.49 8.11
C GLN A 53 8.48 4.14 8.84
N LYS A 54 8.40 5.44 9.10
CA LYS A 54 9.42 6.16 9.87
C LYS A 54 9.54 5.60 11.29
N ALA A 55 8.41 5.40 11.98
CA ALA A 55 8.42 4.85 13.33
C ALA A 55 9.01 3.43 13.40
N LEU A 56 8.74 2.58 12.40
CA LEU A 56 9.33 1.24 12.30
C LEU A 56 10.83 1.28 12.00
N ASP A 57 11.28 2.22 11.17
CA ASP A 57 12.70 2.42 10.86
C ASP A 57 13.47 2.86 12.12
N GLU A 58 12.95 3.86 12.83
CA GLU A 58 13.52 4.34 14.11
C GLU A 58 13.55 3.25 15.20
N ASP A 59 12.57 2.34 15.20
CA ASP A 59 12.54 1.21 16.15
C ASP A 59 13.55 0.11 15.77
N ARG A 60 13.80 -0.09 14.48
CA ARG A 60 14.81 -1.05 13.97
C ARG A 60 16.24 -0.57 14.19
N GLU A 61 16.46 0.74 14.24
CA GLU A 61 17.77 1.33 14.51
C GLU A 61 18.13 1.40 16.01
N LYS A 62 17.21 1.00 16.91
CA LYS A 62 17.47 0.86 18.35
C LYS A 62 17.92 -0.54 18.74
#